data_AF-A0A7C5MIX4-F1
#
_entry.id   AF-A0A7C5MIX4-F1
#
_cell.length_a   1.000
_cell.length_b   1.000
_cell.length_c   1.000
_cell.angle_alpha   90.00
_cell.angle_beta   90.00
_cell.angle_gamma   90.00
#
_symmetry.space_group_name_H-M   'P 1'
#
loop_
_entity.id
_entity.type
_entity.pdbx_description
1 polymer ?
#
loop_
_entity_poly.entity_id
_entity_poly.type
_entity_poly.pdbx_seq_one_letter_code
_entity_poly.pdbx_strand_id
1 'polypeptide(L)'
;MKIIQVSTYFHPYIGGVERVVYELSKQLTVLGHDVTVLTTDRKNSIKDFSGFTVIKSKQLIEVCGEPVSISLFNYLKKSKVDLVHIHFSKLLIPTISVIICRLIGLPTIITLHVVDDYKSSLKRLLSFLYRISIGRLVFKFANKIVVPSEINLEEKLIQRYKNKVLVIPHGVNLNFKSRKKKRHGKFRVLFVGKLSRRLYFKGLNFLIRAMSRLSKNIELVVIGEGETKKEYQKLTKILGLEDRVKFLGYVKEDELWKCYSSADCLVLPSTSIRKFWIGSFRSDEHETTSYSYQCLWYLTYSRKIKLRNSNKTGKLRINSKCY
;
A
#
# COMPACT_ATOMS: atom_id res chain seq x y z
N MET A 1 13.21 0.80 -23.05
CA MET A 1 11.76 0.90 -23.32
C MET A 1 11.22 2.22 -22.79
N LYS A 2 10.15 2.73 -23.39
CA LYS A 2 9.35 3.87 -22.92
C LYS A 2 8.09 3.38 -22.21
N ILE A 3 7.88 3.81 -20.97
CA ILE A 3 6.83 3.30 -20.07
C ILE A 3 6.04 4.46 -19.46
N ILE A 4 4.71 4.46 -19.63
CA ILE A 4 3.82 5.35 -18.87
C ILE A 4 3.23 4.61 -17.67
N GLN A 5 3.40 5.14 -16.46
CA GLN A 5 2.63 4.72 -15.28
C GLN A 5 1.44 5.65 -15.07
N VAL A 6 0.21 5.16 -15.24
CA VAL A 6 -1.02 5.92 -14.98
C VAL A 6 -1.46 5.70 -13.52
N SER A 7 -1.49 6.77 -12.74
CA SER A 7 -2.06 6.80 -11.39
C SER A 7 -3.16 7.86 -11.29
N THR A 8 -4.10 7.72 -10.36
CA THR A 8 -5.11 8.77 -10.17
C THR A 8 -4.52 9.99 -9.44
N TYR A 9 -3.63 9.73 -8.48
CA TYR A 9 -2.90 10.75 -7.70
C TYR A 9 -1.42 10.40 -7.59
N PHE A 10 -0.59 11.39 -7.26
CA PHE A 10 0.84 11.24 -7.05
C PHE A 10 1.35 12.33 -6.07
N HIS A 11 2.64 12.32 -5.74
CA HIS A 11 3.28 13.33 -4.87
C HIS A 11 2.86 14.77 -5.23
N PRO A 12 2.40 15.61 -4.27
CA PRO A 12 2.54 15.48 -2.81
C PRO A 12 1.43 14.69 -2.10
N TYR A 13 0.54 13.99 -2.82
CA TYR A 13 -0.41 13.08 -2.16
C TYR A 13 0.34 11.87 -1.58
N ILE A 14 0.51 11.85 -0.26
CA ILE A 14 1.15 10.74 0.47
C ILE A 14 0.09 9.68 0.80
N GLY A 15 0.17 8.55 0.12
CA GLY A 15 -0.72 7.41 0.29
C GLY A 15 -0.06 6.07 -0.08
N GLY A 16 -0.86 5.00 0.00
CA GLY A 16 -0.42 3.60 -0.14
C GLY A 16 -0.16 3.12 -1.57
N VAL A 17 -0.43 3.96 -2.58
CA VAL A 17 -0.21 3.63 -4.00
C VAL A 17 0.81 4.57 -4.62
N GLU A 18 0.74 5.85 -4.26
CA GLU A 18 1.50 6.97 -4.82
C GLU A 18 3.02 6.79 -4.64
N ARG A 19 3.44 6.13 -3.55
CA ARG A 19 4.84 5.73 -3.27
C ARG A 19 5.18 4.31 -3.77
N VAL A 20 4.22 3.43 -4.10
CA VAL A 20 4.50 2.27 -5.00
C VAL A 20 4.91 2.81 -6.36
N VAL A 21 4.09 3.72 -6.93
CA VAL A 21 4.33 4.33 -8.24
C VAL A 21 5.66 5.09 -8.24
N TYR A 22 5.99 5.84 -7.17
CA TYR A 22 7.29 6.51 -7.05
C TYR A 22 8.48 5.53 -7.03
N GLU A 23 8.48 4.53 -6.15
CA GLU A 23 9.61 3.58 -6.06
C GLU A 23 9.71 2.74 -7.34
N LEU A 24 8.60 2.24 -7.87
CA LEU A 24 8.59 1.46 -9.11
C LEU A 24 9.09 2.28 -10.30
N SER A 25 8.66 3.55 -10.43
CA SER A 25 9.17 4.44 -11.48
C SER A 25 10.68 4.65 -11.35
N LYS A 26 11.14 4.93 -10.12
CA LYS A 26 12.56 5.12 -9.80
C LYS A 26 13.41 3.90 -10.12
N GLN A 27 12.96 2.70 -9.75
CA GLN A 27 13.72 1.46 -10.04
C GLN A 27 13.72 1.14 -11.54
N LEU A 28 12.62 1.40 -12.26
CA LEU A 28 12.59 1.25 -13.73
C LEU A 28 13.54 2.24 -14.41
N THR A 29 13.65 3.49 -13.95
CA THR A 29 14.68 4.44 -14.42
C THR A 29 16.10 3.91 -14.18
N VAL A 30 16.39 3.36 -13.00
CA VAL A 30 17.70 2.76 -12.68
C VAL A 30 18.01 1.55 -13.58
N LEU A 31 17.00 0.82 -14.03
CA LEU A 31 17.10 -0.27 -15.01
C LEU A 31 17.16 0.21 -16.48
N GLY A 32 17.31 1.52 -16.73
CA GLY A 32 17.47 2.07 -18.08
C GLY A 32 16.17 2.24 -18.88
N HIS A 33 15.01 2.29 -18.22
CA HIS A 33 13.74 2.61 -18.87
C HIS A 33 13.48 4.12 -18.87
N ASP A 34 12.94 4.64 -19.97
CA ASP A 34 12.35 5.99 -20.07
C ASP A 34 10.96 5.92 -19.42
N VAL A 35 10.78 6.59 -18.27
CA VAL A 35 9.58 6.48 -17.44
C VAL A 35 8.87 7.82 -17.33
N THR A 36 7.55 7.79 -17.57
CA THR A 36 6.65 8.93 -17.34
C THR A 36 5.48 8.54 -16.43
N VAL A 37 5.35 9.20 -15.27
CA VAL A 37 4.15 9.08 -14.42
C VAL A 37 3.10 10.07 -14.89
N LEU A 38 1.94 9.56 -15.31
CA LEU A 38 0.78 10.34 -15.72
C LEU A 38 -0.29 10.33 -14.60
N THR A 39 -0.65 11.50 -14.09
CA THR A 39 -1.49 11.65 -12.88
C THR A 39 -2.40 12.87 -12.95
N THR A 40 -3.43 12.93 -12.11
CA THR A 40 -4.26 14.14 -11.96
C THR A 40 -3.74 15.08 -10.86
N ASP A 41 -3.94 16.39 -11.00
CA ASP A 41 -3.73 17.43 -9.97
C ASP A 41 -4.60 18.69 -10.29
N ARG A 42 -4.64 19.69 -9.41
CA ARG A 42 -5.43 20.94 -9.55
C ARG A 42 -5.00 21.83 -10.74
N LYS A 43 -3.77 21.68 -11.24
CA LYS A 43 -3.21 22.42 -12.37
C LYS A 43 -2.40 21.49 -13.27
N ASN A 44 -2.32 21.80 -14.57
CA ASN A 44 -1.37 21.13 -15.46
C ASN A 44 0.07 21.47 -15.00
N SER A 45 0.97 20.50 -14.95
CA SER A 45 2.42 20.73 -14.81
C SER A 45 3.24 19.51 -15.23
N ILE A 46 4.48 19.74 -15.66
CA ILE A 46 5.47 18.70 -15.97
C ILE A 46 6.70 18.98 -15.10
N LYS A 47 7.29 17.95 -14.49
CA LYS A 47 8.52 18.03 -13.68
C LYS A 47 9.31 16.72 -13.77
N ASP A 48 10.63 16.79 -13.72
CA ASP A 48 11.40 15.61 -13.30
C ASP A 48 11.15 15.31 -11.82
N PHE A 49 11.14 14.02 -11.48
CA PHE A 49 11.27 13.51 -10.12
C PHE A 49 12.29 12.37 -10.10
N SER A 50 13.54 12.65 -9.71
CA SER A 50 14.57 11.62 -9.52
C SER A 50 14.92 10.84 -10.79
N GLY A 51 14.89 11.48 -11.97
CA GLY A 51 15.22 10.87 -13.26
C GLY A 51 14.02 10.25 -14.01
N PHE A 52 12.79 10.49 -13.58
CA PHE A 52 11.59 10.18 -14.37
C PHE A 52 10.65 11.39 -14.47
N THR A 53 9.97 11.51 -15.61
CA THR A 53 9.05 12.61 -15.85
C THR A 53 7.73 12.39 -15.11
N VAL A 54 7.18 13.42 -14.48
CA VAL A 54 5.84 13.41 -13.88
C VAL A 54 4.97 14.46 -14.55
N ILE A 55 3.92 13.99 -15.22
CA ILE A 55 2.93 14.79 -15.93
C ILE A 55 1.64 14.83 -15.11
N LYS A 56 1.37 16.01 -14.56
CA LYS A 56 0.16 16.32 -13.82
C LYS A 56 -0.84 16.96 -14.76
N SER A 57 -2.02 16.35 -14.85
CA SER A 57 -3.13 16.78 -15.71
C SER A 57 -4.24 17.41 -14.85
N LYS A 58 -4.72 18.59 -15.27
CA LYS A 58 -5.75 19.36 -14.55
C LYS A 58 -7.02 18.52 -14.35
N GLN A 59 -7.44 18.40 -13.09
CA GLN A 59 -8.77 17.94 -12.68
C GLN A 59 -9.81 18.99 -13.12
N LEU A 60 -10.83 18.57 -13.89
CA LEU A 60 -11.89 19.46 -14.37
C LEU A 60 -13.11 19.42 -13.45
N ILE A 61 -13.55 18.22 -13.08
CA ILE A 61 -14.66 17.94 -12.16
C ILE A 61 -14.33 16.72 -11.29
N GLU A 62 -15.04 16.55 -10.18
CA GLU A 62 -15.01 15.32 -9.37
C GLU A 62 -16.39 14.64 -9.43
N VAL A 63 -16.43 13.36 -9.81
CA VAL A 63 -17.66 12.56 -9.94
C VAL A 63 -17.63 11.45 -8.89
N CYS A 64 -18.63 11.40 -8.01
CA CYS A 64 -18.79 10.40 -6.94
C CYS A 64 -17.60 10.24 -5.96
N GLY A 65 -16.62 11.16 -5.98
CA GLY A 65 -15.37 11.05 -5.23
C GLY A 65 -14.14 10.71 -6.08
N GLU A 66 -14.20 10.80 -7.41
CA GLU A 66 -13.10 10.51 -8.34
C GLU A 66 -12.89 11.63 -9.38
N PRO A 67 -11.64 12.03 -9.67
CA PRO A 67 -11.37 13.16 -10.56
C PRO A 67 -11.52 12.78 -12.04
N VAL A 68 -12.01 13.73 -12.85
CA VAL A 68 -12.04 13.63 -14.32
C VAL A 68 -11.01 14.60 -14.90
N SER A 69 -10.18 14.14 -15.85
CA SER A 69 -9.19 14.97 -16.53
C SER A 69 -9.10 14.63 -18.03
N ILE A 70 -9.56 15.55 -18.88
CA ILE A 70 -9.48 15.39 -20.34
C ILE A 70 -8.03 15.51 -20.83
N SER A 71 -7.19 16.34 -20.20
CA SER A 71 -5.79 16.47 -20.59
C SER A 71 -4.98 15.20 -20.31
N LEU A 72 -5.33 14.41 -19.30
CA LEU A 72 -4.75 13.08 -19.05
C LEU A 72 -5.00 12.14 -20.23
N PHE A 73 -6.26 12.03 -20.64
CA PHE A 73 -6.66 11.15 -21.74
C PHE A 73 -6.14 11.62 -23.10
N ASN A 74 -6.06 12.93 -23.33
CA ASN A 74 -5.47 13.50 -24.55
C ASN A 74 -3.95 13.30 -24.62
N TYR A 75 -3.24 13.33 -23.48
CA TYR A 75 -1.82 12.97 -23.45
C TYR A 75 -1.63 11.48 -23.76
N LEU A 76 -2.39 10.59 -23.08
CA LEU A 76 -2.32 9.14 -23.30
C LEU A 76 -2.58 8.77 -24.77
N LYS A 77 -3.62 9.35 -25.39
CA LYS A 77 -3.95 9.17 -26.82
C LYS A 77 -2.85 9.61 -27.80
N LYS A 78 -2.00 10.57 -27.40
CA LYS A 78 -0.90 11.10 -28.23
C LYS A 78 0.47 10.50 -27.89
N SER A 79 0.55 9.66 -26.87
CA SER A 79 1.81 9.08 -26.40
C SER A 79 2.32 7.99 -27.34
N LYS A 80 3.62 7.99 -27.61
CA LYS A 80 4.35 6.94 -28.34
C LYS A 80 5.23 6.19 -27.35
N VAL A 81 4.71 5.09 -26.79
CA VAL A 81 5.34 4.31 -25.72
C VAL A 81 5.18 2.82 -25.96
N ASP A 82 6.07 2.02 -25.38
CA ASP A 82 6.07 0.56 -25.56
C ASP A 82 5.07 -0.12 -24.62
N LEU A 83 4.76 0.52 -23.50
CA LEU A 83 3.97 -0.04 -22.41
C LEU A 83 3.24 1.03 -21.59
N VAL A 84 1.99 0.74 -21.21
CA VAL A 84 1.23 1.51 -20.23
C VAL A 84 0.90 0.65 -19.00
N HIS A 85 1.35 1.07 -17.83
CA HIS A 85 1.10 0.40 -16.55
C HIS A 85 0.09 1.22 -15.73
N ILE A 86 -1.09 0.66 -15.46
CA ILE A 86 -2.25 1.39 -14.94
C ILE A 86 -2.59 0.93 -13.51
N HIS A 87 -2.58 1.86 -12.56
CA HIS A 87 -2.71 1.57 -11.13
C HIS A 87 -4.14 1.83 -10.63
N PHE A 88 -4.86 0.75 -10.31
CA PHE A 88 -6.25 0.79 -9.83
C PHE A 88 -6.31 1.12 -8.32
N SER A 89 -6.07 2.40 -8.01
CA SER A 89 -6.39 3.04 -6.73
C SER A 89 -7.84 3.56 -6.64
N LYS A 90 -8.50 3.63 -7.80
CA LYS A 90 -9.79 4.26 -8.13
C LYS A 90 -10.34 3.57 -9.39
N LEU A 91 -11.60 3.83 -9.76
CA LEU A 91 -12.22 3.16 -10.90
C LEU A 91 -12.14 3.98 -12.21
N LEU A 92 -12.43 5.28 -12.18
CA LEU A 92 -12.70 6.11 -13.37
C LEU A 92 -11.46 6.32 -14.25
N ILE A 93 -10.41 6.94 -13.74
CA ILE A 93 -9.18 7.21 -14.51
C ILE A 93 -8.55 5.90 -15.02
N PRO A 94 -8.37 4.85 -14.19
CA PRO A 94 -7.83 3.56 -14.67
C PRO A 94 -8.70 2.86 -15.72
N THR A 95 -10.02 2.83 -15.55
CA THR A 95 -10.96 2.20 -16.50
C THR A 95 -10.87 2.85 -17.88
N ILE A 96 -10.97 4.19 -17.95
CA ILE A 96 -10.95 4.91 -19.22
C ILE A 96 -9.57 4.79 -19.87
N SER A 97 -8.48 4.77 -19.07
CA SER A 97 -7.12 4.56 -19.59
C SER A 97 -6.95 3.19 -20.24
N VAL A 98 -7.47 2.10 -19.65
CA VAL A 98 -7.44 0.76 -20.25
C VAL A 98 -8.23 0.72 -21.57
N ILE A 99 -9.42 1.32 -21.61
CA ILE A 99 -10.25 1.39 -22.81
C ILE A 99 -9.54 2.18 -23.92
N ILE A 100 -8.95 3.34 -23.60
CA ILE A 100 -8.17 4.14 -24.56
C ILE A 100 -7.01 3.32 -25.12
N CYS A 101 -6.18 2.70 -24.27
CA CYS A 101 -5.03 1.91 -24.73
C CYS A 101 -5.46 0.77 -25.66
N ARG A 102 -6.57 0.08 -25.34
CA ARG A 102 -7.12 -0.98 -26.20
C ARG A 102 -7.62 -0.47 -27.55
N LEU A 103 -8.09 0.77 -27.65
CA LEU A 103 -8.52 1.39 -28.91
C LEU A 103 -7.34 1.82 -29.78
N ILE A 104 -6.25 2.30 -29.17
CA ILE A 104 -5.03 2.76 -29.89
C ILE A 104 -3.92 1.69 -30.00
N GLY A 105 -4.17 0.46 -29.57
CA GLY A 105 -3.25 -0.67 -29.70
C GLY A 105 -2.09 -0.74 -28.69
N LEU A 106 -2.05 0.14 -27.67
CA LEU A 106 -0.96 0.13 -26.69
C LEU A 106 -1.04 -1.08 -25.73
N PRO A 107 0.08 -1.79 -25.47
CA PRO A 107 0.15 -2.84 -24.45
C PRO A 107 -0.15 -2.31 -23.04
N THR A 108 -0.93 -3.06 -22.27
CA THR A 108 -1.37 -2.68 -20.92
C THR A 108 -1.07 -3.72 -19.84
N ILE A 109 -0.45 -3.27 -18.75
CA ILE A 109 -0.43 -3.98 -17.47
C ILE A 109 -1.33 -3.21 -16.51
N ILE A 110 -2.19 -3.89 -15.76
CA ILE A 110 -2.97 -3.25 -14.68
C ILE A 110 -2.51 -3.78 -13.32
N THR A 111 -2.41 -2.93 -12.30
CA THR A 111 -2.17 -3.35 -10.91
C THR A 111 -3.36 -3.00 -10.03
N LEU A 112 -3.90 -4.01 -9.34
CA LEU A 112 -5.08 -3.87 -8.48
C LEU A 112 -4.65 -3.56 -7.04
N HIS A 113 -4.74 -2.28 -6.64
CA HIS A 113 -4.31 -1.81 -5.32
C HIS A 113 -5.43 -1.83 -4.27
N VAL A 114 -6.68 -1.83 -4.68
CA VAL A 114 -7.85 -1.76 -3.79
C VAL A 114 -8.87 -2.84 -4.17
N VAL A 115 -9.23 -3.68 -3.22
CA VAL A 115 -10.44 -4.51 -3.29
C VAL A 115 -11.58 -3.73 -2.64
N ASP A 116 -12.72 -3.65 -3.33
CA ASP A 116 -13.85 -2.80 -2.91
C ASP A 116 -14.41 -3.20 -1.55
N ASP A 117 -14.35 -2.28 -0.59
CA ASP A 117 -14.99 -2.36 0.72
C ASP A 117 -15.71 -1.03 0.99
N TYR A 118 -16.86 -0.89 0.33
CA TYR A 118 -17.74 0.28 0.42
C TYR A 118 -18.80 0.09 1.53
N LYS A 119 -18.82 0.99 2.51
CA LYS A 119 -19.85 1.01 3.57
C LYS A 119 -21.25 1.42 3.08
N SER A 120 -21.36 2.10 1.94
CA SER A 120 -22.63 2.54 1.37
C SER A 120 -23.25 1.44 0.50
N SER A 121 -24.54 1.17 0.68
CA SER A 121 -25.35 0.27 -0.16
C SER A 121 -25.31 0.66 -1.64
N LEU A 122 -25.50 1.94 -1.95
CA LEU A 122 -25.40 2.46 -3.32
C LEU A 122 -24.01 2.24 -3.92
N LYS A 123 -22.93 2.48 -3.17
CA LYS A 123 -21.56 2.24 -3.67
C LYS A 123 -21.24 0.74 -3.82
N ARG A 124 -21.80 -0.13 -2.97
CA ARG A 124 -21.78 -1.60 -3.19
C ARG A 124 -22.50 -1.99 -4.48
N LEU A 125 -23.68 -1.43 -4.75
CA LEU A 125 -24.45 -1.69 -5.97
C LEU A 125 -23.69 -1.21 -7.21
N LEU A 126 -23.18 0.03 -7.22
CA LEU A 126 -22.39 0.57 -8.34
C LEU A 126 -21.11 -0.25 -8.59
N SER A 127 -20.42 -0.68 -7.52
CA SER A 127 -19.29 -1.61 -7.60
C SER A 127 -19.68 -2.95 -8.22
N PHE A 128 -20.79 -3.54 -7.79
CA PHE A 128 -21.30 -4.79 -8.35
C PHE A 128 -21.67 -4.65 -9.84
N LEU A 129 -22.40 -3.60 -10.20
CA LEU A 129 -22.77 -3.27 -11.58
C LEU A 129 -21.53 -3.08 -12.45
N TYR A 130 -20.51 -2.35 -11.99
CA TYR A 130 -19.22 -2.22 -12.66
C TYR A 130 -18.55 -3.60 -12.85
N ARG A 131 -18.49 -4.42 -11.80
CA ARG A 131 -17.87 -5.77 -11.81
C ARG A 131 -18.55 -6.75 -12.76
N ILE A 132 -19.85 -6.60 -13.05
CA ILE A 132 -20.56 -7.40 -14.06
C ILE A 132 -20.59 -6.79 -15.47
N SER A 133 -20.25 -5.51 -15.62
CA SER A 133 -20.25 -4.79 -16.90
C SER A 133 -18.83 -4.34 -17.30
N ILE A 134 -18.52 -3.05 -17.18
CA ILE A 134 -17.29 -2.41 -17.68
C ILE A 134 -16.03 -3.03 -17.07
N GLY A 135 -16.07 -3.46 -15.80
CA GLY A 135 -14.96 -4.18 -15.16
C GLY A 135 -14.59 -5.49 -15.88
N ARG A 136 -15.55 -6.21 -16.47
CA ARG A 136 -15.26 -7.39 -17.31
C ARG A 136 -14.53 -7.00 -18.60
N LEU A 137 -14.86 -5.85 -19.19
CA LEU A 137 -14.17 -5.34 -20.37
C LEU A 137 -12.74 -4.91 -20.02
N VAL A 138 -12.54 -4.18 -18.91
CA VAL A 138 -11.21 -3.81 -18.40
C VAL A 138 -10.30 -5.02 -18.23
N PHE A 139 -10.78 -6.08 -17.54
CA PHE A 139 -10.00 -7.30 -17.33
C PHE A 139 -9.79 -8.11 -18.63
N LYS A 140 -10.76 -8.09 -19.56
CA LYS A 140 -10.60 -8.68 -20.91
C LYS A 140 -9.53 -7.95 -21.72
N PHE A 141 -9.49 -6.62 -21.65
CA PHE A 141 -8.64 -5.74 -22.45
C PHE A 141 -7.19 -5.65 -21.95
N ALA A 142 -6.95 -5.73 -20.63
CA ALA A 142 -5.60 -5.78 -20.07
C ALA A 142 -4.76 -6.92 -20.67
N ASN A 143 -3.48 -6.71 -20.98
CA ASN A 143 -2.59 -7.78 -21.45
C ASN A 143 -2.14 -8.67 -20.27
N LYS A 144 -1.78 -8.05 -19.14
CA LYS A 144 -1.54 -8.72 -17.85
C LYS A 144 -2.20 -7.95 -16.69
N ILE A 145 -2.53 -8.69 -15.64
CA ILE A 145 -3.16 -8.20 -14.41
C ILE A 145 -2.21 -8.55 -13.26
N VAL A 146 -1.83 -7.58 -12.44
CA VAL A 146 -0.93 -7.75 -11.30
C VAL A 146 -1.70 -7.56 -10.01
N VAL A 147 -1.51 -8.48 -9.07
CA VAL A 147 -2.09 -8.43 -7.72
C VAL A 147 -0.98 -8.52 -6.67
N PRO A 148 -1.10 -7.81 -5.52
CA PRO A 148 -0.04 -7.74 -4.52
C PRO A 148 0.02 -8.95 -3.57
N SER A 149 -0.92 -9.89 -3.63
CA SER A 149 -0.98 -11.06 -2.75
C SER A 149 -1.82 -12.18 -3.37
N GLU A 150 -1.55 -13.43 -3.00
CA GLU A 150 -2.34 -14.59 -3.43
C GLU A 150 -3.80 -14.52 -2.98
N ILE A 151 -4.11 -13.85 -1.87
CA ILE A 151 -5.50 -13.71 -1.39
C ILE A 151 -6.40 -12.91 -2.35
N ASN A 152 -5.81 -12.14 -3.28
CA ASN A 152 -6.55 -11.52 -4.37
C ASN A 152 -7.09 -12.57 -5.38
N LEU A 153 -6.49 -13.76 -5.46
CA LEU A 153 -6.94 -14.86 -6.31
C LEU A 153 -8.24 -15.52 -5.83
N GLU A 154 -8.72 -15.20 -4.62
CA GLU A 154 -10.06 -15.58 -4.15
C GLU A 154 -11.19 -14.77 -4.83
N GLU A 155 -10.86 -13.65 -5.49
CA GLU A 155 -11.88 -12.81 -6.10
C GLU A 155 -12.40 -13.40 -7.42
N LYS A 156 -13.70 -13.69 -7.49
CA LYS A 156 -14.37 -14.28 -8.67
C LYS A 156 -14.06 -13.58 -10.01
N LEU A 157 -13.82 -12.26 -10.02
CA LEU A 157 -13.45 -11.53 -11.23
C LEU A 157 -11.99 -11.76 -11.63
N ILE A 158 -11.07 -11.90 -10.67
CA ILE A 158 -9.66 -12.25 -10.89
C ILE A 158 -9.56 -13.70 -11.38
N GLN A 159 -10.30 -14.63 -10.75
CA GLN A 159 -10.36 -16.04 -11.15
C GLN A 159 -10.77 -16.22 -12.62
N ARG A 160 -11.77 -15.46 -13.09
CA ARG A 160 -12.25 -15.49 -14.49
C ARG A 160 -11.17 -15.16 -15.53
N TYR A 161 -10.08 -14.50 -15.12
CA TYR A 161 -8.97 -14.11 -16.00
C TYR A 161 -7.60 -14.61 -15.47
N LYS A 162 -7.58 -15.70 -14.69
CA LYS A 162 -6.37 -16.24 -14.01
C LYS A 162 -5.16 -16.40 -14.94
N ASN A 163 -5.36 -16.76 -16.22
CA ASN A 163 -4.31 -16.89 -17.23
C ASN A 163 -3.57 -15.56 -17.57
N LYS A 164 -4.15 -14.40 -17.23
CA LYS A 164 -3.52 -13.07 -17.33
C LYS A 164 -2.98 -12.55 -16.01
N VAL A 165 -3.27 -13.22 -14.89
CA VAL A 165 -2.96 -12.74 -13.54
C VAL A 165 -1.57 -13.17 -13.10
N LEU A 166 -0.83 -12.24 -12.51
CA LEU A 166 0.47 -12.45 -11.87
C LEU A 166 0.37 -11.94 -10.43
N VAL A 167 0.81 -12.75 -9.46
CA VAL A 167 1.03 -12.29 -8.09
C VAL A 167 2.41 -11.66 -8.06
N ILE A 168 2.48 -10.34 -7.89
CA ILE A 168 3.73 -9.60 -7.73
C ILE A 168 3.54 -8.66 -6.54
N PRO A 169 3.87 -9.12 -5.32
CA PRO A 169 3.84 -8.26 -4.15
C PRO A 169 4.86 -7.13 -4.31
N HIS A 170 4.52 -5.96 -3.76
CA HIS A 170 5.32 -4.76 -3.96
C HIS A 170 6.69 -4.84 -3.27
N GLY A 171 7.69 -4.11 -3.78
CA GLY A 171 9.02 -3.99 -3.18
C GLY A 171 9.15 -2.82 -2.21
N VAL A 172 9.88 -3.01 -1.11
CA VAL A 172 10.28 -1.95 -0.17
C VAL A 172 11.77 -1.64 -0.33
N ASN A 173 12.12 -0.36 -0.21
CA ASN A 173 13.51 0.06 -0.28
C ASN A 173 14.29 -0.42 0.97
N LEU A 174 15.34 -1.24 0.75
CA LEU A 174 16.12 -1.88 1.81
C LEU A 174 17.41 -1.13 2.19
N ASN A 175 17.66 0.08 1.68
CA ASN A 175 18.85 0.90 2.01
C ASN A 175 18.81 1.52 3.43
N PHE A 176 18.31 0.75 4.39
CA PHE A 176 18.30 1.05 5.82
C PHE A 176 19.68 0.72 6.43
N LYS A 177 20.44 1.75 6.82
CA LYS A 177 21.65 1.54 7.65
C LYS A 177 21.23 1.03 9.03
N SER A 178 21.70 -0.15 9.41
CA SER A 178 21.33 -0.86 10.65
C SER A 178 21.80 -0.14 11.92
N ARG A 179 21.05 0.88 12.34
CA ARG A 179 21.27 1.61 13.59
C ARG A 179 21.03 0.67 14.78
N LYS A 180 22.03 0.56 15.67
CA LYS A 180 21.98 -0.28 16.89
C LYS A 180 20.71 0.04 17.69
N LYS A 181 19.99 -1.00 18.13
CA LYS A 181 18.77 -0.87 18.95
C LYS A 181 19.06 -0.09 20.23
N LYS A 182 18.64 1.19 20.31
CA LYS A 182 18.58 1.92 21.57
C LYS A 182 17.45 1.32 22.40
N ARG A 183 17.81 0.42 23.33
CA ARG A 183 16.89 -0.09 24.34
C ARG A 183 16.45 1.06 25.25
N HIS A 184 15.16 1.24 25.38
CA HIS A 184 14.57 2.06 26.45
C HIS A 184 14.13 1.10 27.57
N GLY A 185 14.02 1.59 28.82
CA GLY A 185 13.61 0.78 29.98
C GLY A 185 12.13 0.33 29.99
N LYS A 186 11.45 0.38 28.85
CA LYS A 186 10.06 -0.02 28.62
C LYS A 186 9.97 -0.75 27.29
N PHE A 187 9.13 -1.78 27.21
CA PHE A 187 8.88 -2.47 25.94
C PHE A 187 8.09 -1.52 25.02
N ARG A 188 8.66 -1.17 23.86
CA ARG A 188 8.03 -0.19 22.96
C ARG A 188 7.20 -0.87 21.87
N VAL A 189 5.89 -0.66 21.95
CA VAL A 189 4.97 -0.90 20.83
C VAL A 189 4.93 0.34 19.94
N LEU A 190 4.90 0.14 18.62
CA LEU A 190 4.79 1.20 17.62
C LEU A 190 3.53 1.02 16.76
N PHE A 191 2.85 2.11 16.46
CA PHE A 191 1.83 2.20 15.42
C PHE A 191 2.23 3.30 14.43
N VAL A 192 2.11 3.04 13.13
CA VAL A 192 2.38 4.04 12.08
C VAL A 192 1.24 4.11 11.07
N GLY A 193 0.65 5.29 10.91
CA GLY A 193 -0.30 5.57 9.84
C GLY A 193 -1.13 6.84 10.03
N LYS A 194 -1.54 7.45 8.92
CA LYS A 194 -2.45 8.61 8.88
C LYS A 194 -3.71 8.38 9.72
N LEU A 195 -4.03 9.36 10.57
CA LEU A 195 -5.10 9.29 11.57
C LEU A 195 -6.37 9.99 11.03
N SER A 196 -7.12 9.29 10.18
CA SER A 196 -8.33 9.85 9.56
C SER A 196 -9.56 8.97 9.76
N ARG A 197 -10.74 9.58 9.71
CA ARG A 197 -12.05 8.94 9.95
C ARG A 197 -12.38 7.92 8.86
N ARG A 198 -11.84 8.13 7.66
CA ARG A 198 -11.85 7.16 6.54
C ARG A 198 -10.95 5.95 6.78
N LEU A 199 -9.92 6.08 7.63
CA LEU A 199 -8.93 5.04 7.96
C LEU A 199 -9.17 4.39 9.35
N TYR A 200 -10.33 4.59 9.99
CA TYR A 200 -10.65 3.97 11.29
C TYR A 200 -10.51 2.43 11.30
N PHE A 201 -10.63 1.78 10.14
CA PHE A 201 -10.39 0.34 9.99
C PHE A 201 -8.93 -0.08 10.31
N LYS A 202 -7.96 0.85 10.41
CA LYS A 202 -6.62 0.57 10.93
C LYS A 202 -6.60 0.24 12.43
N GLY A 203 -7.72 0.42 13.14
CA GLY A 203 -7.98 -0.17 14.45
C GLY A 203 -7.16 0.37 15.62
N LEU A 204 -6.52 1.55 15.50
CA LEU A 204 -5.75 2.15 16.61
C LEU A 204 -6.56 2.30 17.91
N ASN A 205 -7.89 2.45 17.82
CA ASN A 205 -8.81 2.43 18.97
C ASN A 205 -8.78 1.10 19.75
N PHE A 206 -8.57 -0.03 19.08
CA PHE A 206 -8.45 -1.35 19.71
C PHE A 206 -7.08 -1.50 20.38
N LEU A 207 -6.00 -1.03 19.74
CA LEU A 207 -4.65 -1.04 20.33
C LEU A 207 -4.56 -0.12 21.57
N ILE A 208 -5.13 1.09 21.53
CA ILE A 208 -5.20 1.96 22.71
C ILE A 208 -6.03 1.31 23.83
N ARG A 209 -7.15 0.63 23.51
CA ARG A 209 -7.93 -0.13 24.50
C ARG A 209 -7.24 -1.41 25.00
N ALA A 210 -6.32 -1.99 24.23
CA ALA A 210 -5.49 -3.11 24.68
C ALA A 210 -4.43 -2.65 25.70
N MET A 211 -3.88 -1.43 25.54
CA MET A 211 -2.84 -0.90 26.44
C MET A 211 -3.30 -0.81 27.91
N SER A 212 -4.58 -0.59 28.22
CA SER A 212 -5.08 -0.61 29.60
C SER A 212 -5.12 -2.02 30.23
N ARG A 213 -5.07 -3.08 29.41
CA ARG A 213 -4.97 -4.49 29.84
C ARG A 213 -3.53 -5.02 29.83
N LEU A 214 -2.57 -4.23 29.36
CA LEU A 214 -1.15 -4.60 29.26
C LEU A 214 -0.32 -3.97 30.39
N SER A 215 0.72 -4.68 30.84
CA SER A 215 1.60 -4.26 31.94
C SER A 215 2.15 -2.84 31.81
N LYS A 216 2.31 -2.15 32.95
CA LYS A 216 2.77 -0.74 33.03
C LYS A 216 4.16 -0.51 32.41
N ASN A 217 4.98 -1.55 32.26
CA ASN A 217 6.28 -1.49 31.57
C ASN A 217 6.20 -1.44 30.04
N ILE A 218 5.00 -1.54 29.45
CA ILE A 218 4.77 -1.38 28.00
C ILE A 218 4.31 0.06 27.71
N GLU A 219 4.99 0.72 26.75
CA GLU A 219 4.57 1.99 26.15
C GLU A 219 4.20 1.83 24.67
N LEU A 220 3.31 2.69 24.18
CA LEU A 220 2.87 2.78 22.80
C LEU A 220 3.30 4.12 22.20
N VAL A 221 4.00 4.07 21.07
CA VAL A 221 4.31 5.25 20.25
C VAL A 221 3.40 5.24 19.03
N VAL A 222 2.68 6.34 18.81
CA VAL A 222 1.77 6.55 17.67
C VAL A 222 2.37 7.59 16.74
N ILE A 223 2.73 7.18 15.53
CA ILE A 223 3.15 8.07 14.45
C ILE A 223 2.02 8.16 13.42
N GLY A 224 1.63 9.39 13.11
CA GLY A 224 0.48 9.67 12.29
C GLY A 224 -0.14 11.01 12.62
N GLU A 225 -0.64 11.67 11.59
CA GLU A 225 -1.32 12.96 11.68
C GLU A 225 -2.68 12.88 10.97
N GLY A 226 -3.62 13.73 11.36
CA GLY A 226 -4.96 13.79 10.77
C GLY A 226 -6.08 14.07 11.77
N GLU A 227 -7.30 14.18 11.25
CA GLU A 227 -8.44 14.73 11.99
C GLU A 227 -8.84 13.91 13.23
N THR A 228 -8.59 12.60 13.25
CA THR A 228 -8.97 11.74 14.39
C THR A 228 -7.91 11.67 15.50
N LYS A 229 -6.77 12.36 15.37
CA LYS A 229 -5.73 12.42 16.41
C LYS A 229 -6.28 12.89 17.76
N LYS A 230 -7.11 13.95 17.77
CA LYS A 230 -7.78 14.45 18.98
C LYS A 230 -8.76 13.42 19.58
N GLU A 231 -9.45 12.65 18.76
CA GLU A 231 -10.34 11.57 19.23
C GLU A 231 -9.54 10.45 19.93
N TYR A 232 -8.38 10.07 19.40
CA TYR A 232 -7.49 9.08 20.02
C TYR A 232 -6.79 9.60 21.29
N GLN A 233 -6.43 10.89 21.35
CA GLN A 233 -5.91 11.51 22.57
C GLN A 233 -6.99 11.56 23.67
N LYS A 234 -8.23 11.92 23.34
CA LYS A 234 -9.36 11.87 24.29
C LYS A 234 -9.61 10.45 24.81
N LEU A 235 -9.56 9.43 23.94
CA LEU A 235 -9.65 8.02 24.34
C LEU A 235 -8.49 7.60 25.28
N THR A 236 -7.28 8.10 25.03
CA THR A 236 -6.10 7.84 25.87
C THR A 236 -6.28 8.41 27.27
N LYS A 237 -6.78 9.65 27.38
CA LYS A 237 -7.08 10.30 28.66
C LYS A 237 -8.18 9.58 29.44
N ILE A 238 -9.28 9.22 28.79
CA ILE A 238 -10.39 8.46 29.40
C ILE A 238 -9.93 7.12 29.99
N LEU A 239 -8.85 6.52 29.47
CA LEU A 239 -8.30 5.25 29.93
C LEU A 239 -7.13 5.39 30.92
N GLY A 240 -6.75 6.62 31.33
CA GLY A 240 -5.60 6.85 32.22
C GLY A 240 -4.26 6.44 31.60
N LEU A 241 -4.09 6.59 30.29
CA LEU A 241 -2.95 6.07 29.53
C LEU A 241 -1.97 7.15 29.05
N GLU A 242 -2.07 8.39 29.52
CA GLU A 242 -1.31 9.54 29.00
C GLU A 242 0.22 9.34 29.17
N ASP A 243 0.70 8.77 30.28
CA ASP A 243 2.12 8.41 30.50
C ASP A 243 2.64 7.24 29.64
N ARG A 244 1.74 6.53 28.96
CA ARG A 244 2.01 5.27 28.25
C ARG A 244 1.73 5.33 26.76
N VAL A 245 1.02 6.32 26.24
CA VAL A 245 0.66 6.44 24.82
C VAL A 245 1.08 7.80 24.27
N LYS A 246 2.18 7.83 23.51
CA LYS A 246 2.82 9.05 23.00
C LYS A 246 2.48 9.27 21.52
N PHE A 247 1.87 10.40 21.20
CA PHE A 247 1.51 10.78 19.82
C PHE A 247 2.55 11.73 19.23
N LEU A 248 3.37 11.24 18.30
CA LEU A 248 4.44 12.04 17.68
C LEU A 248 3.98 12.90 16.49
N GLY A 249 2.75 12.70 16.00
CA GLY A 249 2.25 13.41 14.82
C GLY A 249 2.92 12.94 13.52
N TYR A 250 3.16 13.87 12.60
CA TYR A 250 3.96 13.60 11.40
C TYR A 250 5.47 13.56 11.72
N VAL A 251 6.15 12.53 11.24
CA VAL A 251 7.59 12.30 11.45
C VAL A 251 8.25 12.13 10.08
N LYS A 252 9.38 12.82 9.85
CA LYS A 252 10.17 12.73 8.60
C LYS A 252 10.75 11.32 8.44
N GLU A 253 11.01 10.89 7.20
CA GLU A 253 11.43 9.52 6.88
C GLU A 253 12.68 9.06 7.66
N ASP A 254 13.73 9.89 7.75
CA ASP A 254 14.96 9.59 8.51
C ASP A 254 14.77 9.39 10.02
N GLU A 255 13.76 10.04 10.60
CA GLU A 255 13.38 9.92 12.00
C GLU A 255 12.43 8.74 12.22
N LEU A 256 11.53 8.49 11.26
CA LEU A 256 10.64 7.33 11.25
C LEU A 256 11.45 6.01 11.25
N TRP A 257 12.57 5.97 10.54
CA TRP A 257 13.52 4.86 10.62
C TRP A 257 14.13 4.66 12.02
N LYS A 258 14.36 5.73 12.80
CA LYS A 258 14.80 5.62 14.21
C LYS A 258 13.67 5.10 15.11
N CYS A 259 12.42 5.44 14.81
CA CYS A 259 11.25 4.93 15.51
C CYS A 259 11.07 3.43 15.29
N TYR A 260 11.16 2.93 14.04
CA TYR A 260 11.22 1.48 13.77
C TYR A 260 12.42 0.84 14.48
N SER A 261 13.62 1.46 14.41
CA SER A 261 14.85 0.95 15.03
C SER A 261 14.81 0.85 16.57
N SER A 262 13.88 1.56 17.22
CA SER A 262 13.75 1.58 18.69
C SER A 262 12.47 0.90 19.20
N ALA A 263 11.70 0.26 18.32
CA ALA A 263 10.51 -0.50 18.68
C ALA A 263 10.82 -1.98 18.93
N ASP A 264 10.11 -2.60 19.86
CA ASP A 264 10.16 -4.05 20.15
C ASP A 264 9.00 -4.81 19.52
N CYS A 265 7.91 -4.11 19.20
CA CYS A 265 6.83 -4.60 18.37
C CYS A 265 6.20 -3.44 17.57
N LEU A 266 5.63 -3.76 16.42
CA LEU A 266 4.74 -2.89 15.66
C LEU A 266 3.40 -3.60 15.57
N VAL A 267 2.33 -2.89 15.91
CA VAL A 267 0.98 -3.45 15.87
C VAL A 267 0.15 -2.64 14.88
N LEU A 268 -0.37 -3.32 13.86
CA LEU A 268 -1.29 -2.79 12.86
C LEU A 268 -2.62 -3.55 12.98
N PRO A 269 -3.49 -3.18 13.94
CA PRO A 269 -4.64 -3.98 14.37
C PRO A 269 -5.85 -3.80 13.42
N SER A 270 -5.66 -4.01 12.12
CA SER A 270 -6.67 -3.68 11.11
C SER A 270 -7.91 -4.57 11.22
N THR A 271 -9.10 -3.94 11.25
CA THR A 271 -10.39 -4.62 11.33
C THR A 271 -11.12 -4.75 10.00
N SER A 272 -10.55 -4.23 8.90
CA SER A 272 -10.94 -4.64 7.55
C SER A 272 -9.82 -5.49 6.95
N ILE A 273 -10.11 -6.78 6.80
CA ILE A 273 -9.28 -7.74 6.06
C ILE A 273 -8.99 -7.20 4.65
N ARG A 274 -10.02 -6.82 3.89
CA ARG A 274 -9.88 -6.41 2.47
C ARG A 274 -9.09 -5.12 2.27
N LYS A 275 -9.12 -4.19 3.24
CA LYS A 275 -8.31 -2.94 3.19
C LYS A 275 -6.94 -3.05 3.85
N PHE A 276 -6.61 -4.19 4.47
CA PHE A 276 -5.30 -4.43 5.08
C PHE A 276 -4.26 -4.97 4.08
N TRP A 277 -4.72 -5.61 2.99
CA TRP A 277 -3.87 -6.38 2.07
C TRP A 277 -2.84 -5.61 1.24
N ILE A 278 -2.73 -4.28 1.37
CA ILE A 278 -1.50 -3.53 1.03
C ILE A 278 -0.45 -3.74 2.16
N GLY A 279 -0.40 -4.94 2.78
CA GLY A 279 0.30 -5.07 4.04
C GLY A 279 0.07 -6.22 5.02
N SER A 280 -0.24 -7.46 4.62
CA SER A 280 0.14 -8.60 5.49
C SER A 280 0.37 -9.90 4.75
N PHE A 281 1.29 -10.67 5.32
CA PHE A 281 1.70 -12.02 4.97
C PHE A 281 0.86 -13.06 5.73
N ARG A 282 0.79 -14.29 5.23
CA ARG A 282 0.42 -15.50 6.00
C ARG A 282 1.73 -16.20 6.38
N SER A 283 1.84 -16.77 7.57
CA SER A 283 3.13 -17.23 8.12
C SER A 283 3.57 -18.61 7.62
N ASP A 284 3.61 -18.77 6.30
CA ASP A 284 4.22 -19.88 5.57
C ASP A 284 5.23 -19.25 4.57
N GLU A 285 6.04 -20.03 3.85
CA GLU A 285 7.29 -19.50 3.25
C GLU A 285 7.11 -18.62 1.97
N HIS A 286 8.18 -17.90 1.58
CA HIS A 286 8.37 -17.02 0.40
C HIS A 286 7.96 -15.53 0.46
N GLU A 287 8.97 -14.64 0.44
CA GLU A 287 8.87 -13.19 0.69
C GLU A 287 8.37 -12.34 -0.52
N THR A 288 7.63 -11.24 -0.25
CA THR A 288 7.68 -9.90 -0.91
C THR A 288 6.46 -9.05 -0.45
N THR A 289 6.59 -7.73 -0.24
CA THR A 289 5.67 -6.98 0.67
C THR A 289 5.91 -5.43 0.56
N SER A 290 4.91 -4.59 0.19
CA SER A 290 4.78 -3.15 0.57
C SER A 290 3.29 -2.81 0.86
N TYR A 291 2.90 -1.88 1.75
CA TYR A 291 3.65 -0.83 2.46
C TYR A 291 3.94 -1.12 3.94
N SER A 292 3.16 -1.98 4.59
CA SER A 292 3.34 -2.24 6.04
C SER A 292 4.67 -2.94 6.37
N TYR A 293 5.40 -3.47 5.39
CA TYR A 293 6.59 -4.28 5.62
C TYR A 293 7.89 -3.51 5.85
N GLN A 294 7.97 -2.22 5.47
CA GLN A 294 8.99 -1.33 6.04
C GLN A 294 8.94 -1.41 7.58
N CYS A 295 7.74 -1.64 8.11
CA CYS A 295 7.43 -1.74 9.52
C CYS A 295 7.54 -3.19 10.05
N LEU A 296 7.00 -4.20 9.34
CA LEU A 296 7.00 -5.61 9.80
C LEU A 296 8.36 -6.30 9.64
N TRP A 297 9.06 -6.14 8.51
CA TRP A 297 10.26 -6.94 8.20
C TRP A 297 11.41 -6.66 9.16
N TYR A 298 11.52 -5.43 9.69
CA TYR A 298 12.50 -5.07 10.71
C TYR A 298 12.36 -5.89 12.01
N LEU A 299 11.14 -6.29 12.37
CA LEU A 299 10.84 -7.00 13.63
C LEU A 299 10.96 -8.52 13.50
N THR A 300 10.72 -9.08 12.31
CA THR A 300 11.07 -10.47 12.02
C THR A 300 12.58 -10.63 11.85
N TYR A 301 13.26 -9.70 11.16
CA TYR A 301 14.71 -9.75 10.97
C TYR A 301 15.49 -9.59 12.29
N SER A 302 15.11 -8.62 13.14
CA SER A 302 15.71 -8.47 14.49
C SER A 302 15.38 -9.61 15.47
N ARG A 303 14.46 -10.52 15.12
CA ARG A 303 14.25 -11.81 15.82
C ARG A 303 15.06 -12.95 15.19
N LYS A 304 15.15 -13.06 13.85
CA LYS A 304 15.94 -14.10 13.15
C LYS A 304 17.42 -14.10 13.56
N ILE A 305 17.99 -12.93 13.89
CA ILE A 305 19.37 -12.79 14.43
C ILE A 305 19.59 -13.52 15.78
N LYS A 306 18.53 -13.99 16.47
CA LYS A 306 18.63 -14.72 17.76
C LYS A 306 18.34 -16.22 17.70
N LEU A 307 18.17 -16.83 16.52
CA LEU A 307 17.87 -18.26 16.36
C LEU A 307 18.94 -19.05 15.57
N ARG A 308 20.18 -18.57 15.55
CA ARG A 308 21.38 -19.35 15.19
C ARG A 308 22.46 -19.18 16.24
N ASN A 309 22.42 -20.05 17.27
CA ASN A 309 23.58 -20.70 17.90
C ASN A 309 23.16 -21.49 19.15
N SER A 310 22.60 -22.68 18.94
CA SER A 310 22.53 -23.74 19.95
C SER A 310 22.54 -25.11 19.27
N ASN A 311 23.74 -25.59 18.91
CA ASN A 311 23.90 -26.94 18.38
C ASN A 311 23.51 -27.98 19.43
N LYS A 312 22.63 -28.91 19.06
CA LYS A 312 22.71 -30.32 19.50
C LYS A 312 21.84 -31.22 18.60
N THR A 313 22.54 -31.94 17.72
CA THR A 313 22.26 -33.31 17.25
C THR A 313 20.85 -33.88 17.49
N GLY A 314 20.06 -34.02 16.42
CA GLY A 314 18.83 -34.80 16.41
C GLY A 314 18.38 -35.14 14.99
N LYS A 315 18.69 -36.36 14.51
CA LYS A 315 18.08 -36.89 13.27
C LYS A 315 16.61 -37.23 13.55
N LEU A 316 15.68 -36.65 12.80
CA LEU A 316 14.33 -37.21 12.65
C LEU A 316 13.87 -37.06 11.20
N ARG A 317 13.17 -38.09 10.70
CA ARG A 317 12.78 -38.20 9.28
C ARG A 317 11.56 -37.32 8.98
N ILE A 318 11.55 -36.73 7.78
CA ILE A 318 10.31 -36.34 7.13
C ILE A 318 9.49 -37.60 6.89
N ASN A 319 8.23 -37.63 7.32
CA ASN A 319 7.27 -38.66 6.96
C ASN A 319 5.99 -37.97 6.50
N SER A 320 5.81 -37.90 5.19
CA SER A 320 4.59 -37.41 4.55
C SER A 320 3.45 -38.42 4.74
N LYS A 321 2.28 -37.95 5.19
CA LYS A 321 0.99 -38.58 4.88
C LYS A 321 -0.11 -37.51 4.91
N CYS A 322 -0.91 -37.48 3.85
CA CYS A 322 -2.11 -36.66 3.77
C CYS A 322 -3.21 -37.25 4.65
N TYR A 323 -4.10 -36.41 5.16
CA TYR A 323 -5.55 -36.45 4.89
C TYR A 323 -6.12 -35.05 5.03
#